data_AF-A0AAD9YTG8-F1
#
_entry.id   AF-A0AAD9YTG8-F1
#
_cell.length_a   1.000
_cell.length_b   1.000
_cell.length_c   1.000
_cell.angle_alpha   90.00
_cell.angle_beta   90.00
_cell.angle_gamma   90.00
#
_symmetry.space_group_name_H-M   'P 1'
#
loop_
_entity.id
_entity.type
_entity.pdbx_description
1 polymer ?
#
loop_
_entity_poly.entity_id
_entity_poly.type
_entity_poly.pdbx_seq_one_letter_code
_entity_poly.pdbx_strand_id
1 'polypeptide(L)'
;MSVNNTVDQTINEGSMFDAGIFAFMDEGAGSEMTFDWTNQPLAGLEPLDSLLLGRLPPQTHDCGIPEGEISQAEMSILHNYYFDCVYFSFPFVNKDRFAAESSSDGGSAARALVYAVAVAGCTHSPKDFDKQIFCYNLARDFAEKCERDGN
;
A
#
# COMPACT_ATOMS: atom_id res chain seq x y z
N MET A 1 14.88 -5.41 -53.84
CA MET A 1 16.04 -6.15 -53.32
C MET A 1 15.96 -6.09 -51.81
N SER A 2 15.45 -7.16 -51.20
CA SER A 2 15.38 -7.33 -49.75
C SER A 2 16.76 -7.72 -49.22
N VAL A 3 17.16 -7.14 -48.11
CA VAL A 3 18.31 -7.60 -47.31
C VAL A 3 17.80 -7.88 -45.90
N ASN A 4 17.66 -9.18 -45.63
CA ASN A 4 17.40 -9.72 -44.31
C ASN A 4 18.73 -9.74 -43.54
N ASN A 5 18.77 -9.10 -42.37
CA ASN A 5 19.86 -9.32 -41.41
C ASN A 5 19.29 -10.07 -40.20
N THR A 6 19.42 -11.39 -40.28
CA THR A 6 19.32 -12.32 -39.17
C THR A 6 20.64 -12.28 -38.40
N VAL A 7 20.62 -11.89 -37.13
CA VAL A 7 21.73 -12.13 -36.19
C VAL A 7 21.20 -13.05 -35.11
N ASP A 8 21.66 -14.30 -35.19
CA ASP A 8 21.61 -15.32 -34.16
C ASP A 8 22.85 -15.14 -33.27
N GLN A 9 22.67 -15.02 -31.95
CA GLN A 9 23.74 -15.36 -31.01
C GLN A 9 23.17 -15.70 -29.62
N THR A 10 23.01 -17.01 -29.44
CA THR A 10 23.33 -17.85 -28.27
C THR A 10 23.62 -17.19 -26.91
N ILE A 11 22.78 -17.57 -25.94
CA ILE A 11 23.06 -18.17 -24.62
C ILE A 11 24.21 -17.54 -23.81
N ASN A 12 23.86 -16.82 -22.74
CA ASN A 12 24.66 -16.87 -21.52
C ASN A 12 23.73 -17.03 -20.30
N GLU A 13 23.91 -18.17 -19.66
CA GLU A 13 23.25 -18.63 -18.46
C GLU A 13 23.75 -17.82 -17.26
N GLY A 14 22.82 -17.34 -16.45
CA GLY A 14 23.16 -16.55 -15.27
C GLY A 14 21.94 -16.09 -14.51
N SER A 15 20.98 -16.99 -14.30
CA SER A 15 19.82 -16.73 -13.45
C SER A 15 19.55 -17.96 -12.60
N MET A 16 20.35 -18.12 -11.54
CA MET A 16 19.98 -18.95 -10.38
C MET A 16 18.89 -18.20 -9.61
N PHE A 17 17.67 -18.21 -10.14
CA PHE A 17 16.49 -18.05 -9.32
C PHE A 17 15.88 -19.44 -9.16
N ASP A 18 16.07 -19.95 -7.94
CA ASP A 18 15.54 -21.19 -7.41
C ASP A 18 14.02 -21.24 -7.62
N ALA A 19 13.60 -21.96 -8.65
CA ALA A 19 12.20 -22.22 -8.98
C ALA A 19 11.59 -23.32 -8.09
N GLY A 20 12.06 -23.46 -6.85
CA GLY A 20 11.58 -24.44 -5.87
C GLY A 20 10.34 -24.02 -5.08
N ILE A 21 9.86 -22.77 -5.18
CA ILE A 21 8.77 -22.28 -4.32
C ILE A 21 7.38 -22.82 -4.73
N PHE A 22 7.17 -23.22 -5.99
CA PHE A 22 5.84 -23.65 -6.46
C PHE A 22 5.70 -25.17 -6.66
N ALA A 23 6.71 -25.96 -6.32
CA ALA A 23 6.70 -27.41 -6.48
C ALA A 23 6.20 -28.18 -5.23
N PHE A 24 5.31 -27.58 -4.44
CA PHE A 24 4.69 -28.25 -3.27
C PHE A 24 3.19 -28.52 -3.43
N MET A 25 2.64 -28.32 -4.62
CA MET A 25 1.24 -28.63 -4.92
C MET A 25 1.13 -29.63 -6.07
N ASP A 26 1.69 -30.81 -5.85
CA ASP A 26 1.12 -32.00 -6.46
C ASP A 26 1.34 -33.20 -5.52
N GLU A 27 0.35 -34.10 -5.51
CA GLU A 27 0.34 -35.38 -4.80
C GLU A 27 -0.06 -35.37 -3.30
N GLY A 28 -1.36 -35.60 -3.04
CA GLY A 28 -1.81 -35.89 -1.68
C GLY A 28 -3.32 -35.96 -1.48
N ALA A 29 -4.02 -36.79 -2.27
CA ALA A 29 -5.41 -37.12 -2.01
C ALA A 29 -5.56 -37.77 -0.61
N GLY A 30 -6.44 -37.21 0.22
CA GLY A 30 -6.96 -37.86 1.42
C GLY A 30 -6.31 -37.45 2.75
N SER A 31 -6.37 -36.18 3.11
CA SER A 31 -6.37 -35.79 4.53
C SER A 31 -7.21 -34.54 4.69
N GLU A 32 -8.26 -34.64 5.50
CA GLU A 32 -9.07 -33.52 5.95
C GLU A 32 -8.18 -32.55 6.73
N MET A 33 -7.53 -31.61 6.04
CA MET A 33 -6.78 -30.54 6.68
C MET A 33 -7.77 -29.48 7.16
N THR A 34 -8.35 -29.70 8.34
CA THR A 34 -8.97 -28.63 9.11
C THR A 34 -7.89 -27.62 9.47
N PHE A 35 -7.87 -26.49 8.76
CA PHE A 35 -6.96 -25.37 9.04
C PHE A 35 -7.48 -24.63 10.28
N ASP A 36 -6.91 -24.96 11.43
CA ASP A 36 -7.26 -24.37 12.71
C ASP A 36 -6.47 -23.06 12.93
N TRP A 37 -7.12 -21.93 12.66
CA TRP A 37 -6.57 -20.57 12.84
C TRP A 37 -6.18 -20.24 14.28
N THR A 38 -6.46 -21.11 15.26
CA THR A 38 -6.28 -20.80 16.68
C THR A 38 -5.03 -21.40 17.34
N ASN A 39 -4.24 -22.21 16.61
CA ASN A 39 -3.15 -22.99 17.21
C ASN A 39 -1.74 -22.67 16.67
N GLN A 40 -1.41 -21.39 16.45
CA GLN A 40 -0.01 -20.99 16.39
C GLN A 40 0.46 -20.48 17.76
N PRO A 41 1.57 -21.02 18.31
CA PRO A 41 2.17 -20.45 19.50
C PRO A 41 2.72 -19.07 19.15
N LEU A 42 2.05 -18.04 19.66
CA LEU A 42 2.40 -16.61 19.61
C LEU A 42 3.75 -16.28 20.32
N ALA A 43 4.62 -17.27 20.54
CA ALA A 43 5.87 -17.13 21.29
C ALA A 43 7.04 -16.66 20.42
N GLY A 44 6.89 -16.65 19.09
CA GLY A 44 7.95 -16.25 18.15
C GLY A 44 8.02 -14.76 17.84
N LEU A 45 7.07 -13.94 18.32
CA LEU A 45 6.97 -12.52 18.00
C LEU A 45 7.50 -11.59 19.12
N GLU A 46 7.76 -12.10 20.32
CA GLU A 46 8.34 -11.36 21.46
C GLU A 46 9.64 -10.59 21.14
N PRO A 47 10.58 -11.08 20.28
CA PRO A 47 11.79 -10.33 19.97
C PRO A 47 11.52 -9.05 19.15
N LEU A 48 10.39 -8.95 18.45
CA LEU A 48 10.03 -7.77 17.65
C LEU A 48 9.40 -6.66 18.50
N ASP A 49 8.62 -7.02 19.52
CA ASP A 49 7.99 -6.05 20.42
C ASP A 49 9.04 -5.22 21.18
N SER A 50 10.15 -5.87 21.55
CA SER A 50 11.26 -5.23 22.26
C SER A 50 12.02 -4.20 21.40
N LEU A 51 12.07 -4.41 20.08
CA LEU A 51 12.72 -3.50 19.13
C LEU A 51 11.84 -2.30 18.76
N LEU A 52 10.51 -2.46 18.81
CA LEU A 52 9.56 -1.37 18.56
C LEU A 52 9.34 -0.49 19.81
N LEU A 53 9.37 -1.06 21.02
CA LEU A 53 9.20 -0.28 22.25
C LEU A 53 10.44 0.56 22.63
N GLY A 54 11.64 0.15 22.21
CA GLY A 54 12.90 0.75 22.67
C GLY A 54 13.32 2.06 21.98
N ARG A 55 12.60 2.55 20.97
CA ARG A 55 13.08 3.68 20.14
C ARG A 55 12.01 4.69 19.72
N LEU A 56 11.05 4.98 20.58
CA LEU A 56 10.20 6.15 20.40
C LEU A 56 10.49 7.14 21.54
N PRO A 57 11.23 8.25 21.29
CA PRO A 57 11.23 9.36 22.22
C PRO A 57 9.78 9.84 22.42
N PRO A 58 9.45 10.46 23.57
CA PRO A 58 8.13 11.05 23.75
C PRO A 58 7.93 12.11 22.67
N GLN A 59 7.20 11.79 21.61
CA GLN A 59 6.67 12.80 20.72
C GLN A 59 5.60 13.53 21.51
N THR A 60 6.02 14.55 22.25
CA THR A 60 5.21 15.75 22.38
C THR A 60 4.98 16.22 20.94
N HIS A 61 3.85 15.81 20.36
CA HIS A 61 3.33 16.42 19.14
C HIS A 61 2.88 17.83 19.51
N ASP A 62 3.84 18.70 19.83
CA ASP A 62 3.74 20.09 19.42
C ASP A 62 4.11 20.07 17.93
N CYS A 63 3.21 19.47 17.14
CA CYS A 63 3.29 19.54 15.69
C CYS A 63 2.79 20.94 15.38
N GLY A 64 3.72 21.90 15.47
CA GLY A 64 3.63 23.12 14.71
C GLY A 64 3.43 22.69 13.28
N ILE A 65 2.16 22.69 12.86
CA ILE A 65 1.69 22.52 11.50
C ILE A 65 2.61 23.42 10.66
N PRO A 66 3.50 22.89 9.81
CA PRO A 66 3.87 23.68 8.65
C PRO A 66 2.55 23.84 7.90
N GLU A 67 2.16 25.08 7.68
CA GLU A 67 1.02 25.46 6.85
C GLU A 67 1.24 24.94 5.42
N GLY A 68 1.03 23.64 5.25
CA GLY A 68 1.13 22.90 4.01
C GLY A 68 -0.23 22.28 3.76
N GLU A 69 -1.26 23.13 3.63
CA GLU A 69 -2.48 22.67 3.00
C GLU A 69 -2.11 22.17 1.61
N ILE A 70 -2.28 20.86 1.38
CA ILE A 70 -2.14 20.28 0.06
C ILE A 70 -3.24 20.88 -0.79
N SER A 71 -2.85 21.61 -1.83
CA SER A 71 -3.82 22.20 -2.75
C SER A 71 -4.59 21.12 -3.49
N GLN A 72 -5.81 21.44 -3.95
CA GLN A 72 -6.61 20.49 -4.72
C GLN A 72 -5.89 19.97 -5.97
N ALA A 73 -5.05 20.80 -6.59
CA ALA A 73 -4.25 20.42 -7.75
C ALA A 73 -3.18 19.37 -7.38
N GLU A 74 -2.47 19.58 -6.26
CA GLU A 74 -1.50 18.60 -5.75
C GLU A 74 -2.17 17.30 -5.34
N MET A 75 -3.34 17.38 -4.70
CA MET A 75 -4.13 16.22 -4.35
C MET A 75 -4.48 15.38 -5.59
N SER A 76 -4.92 16.03 -6.66
CA SER A 76 -5.20 15.35 -7.94
C SER A 76 -3.97 14.69 -8.55
N ILE A 77 -2.80 15.34 -8.48
CA ILE A 77 -1.53 14.76 -8.95
C ILE A 77 -1.19 13.49 -8.16
N LEU A 78 -1.32 13.52 -6.83
CA LEU A 78 -1.07 12.35 -5.98
C LEU A 78 -2.03 11.20 -6.30
N HIS A 79 -3.31 11.48 -6.53
CA HIS A 79 -4.27 10.45 -6.94
C HIS A 79 -3.89 9.82 -8.28
N ASN A 80 -3.46 10.63 -9.25
CA ASN A 80 -2.99 10.10 -10.54
C ASN A 80 -1.76 9.20 -10.36
N TYR A 81 -0.79 9.58 -9.51
CA TYR A 81 0.34 8.70 -9.22
C TYR A 81 -0.06 7.35 -8.62
N TYR A 82 -1.09 7.31 -7.76
CA TYR A 82 -1.63 6.04 -7.31
C TYR A 82 -2.11 5.18 -8.50
N PHE A 83 -2.97 5.74 -9.37
CA PHE A 83 -3.54 4.99 -10.49
C PHE A 83 -2.52 4.63 -11.57
N ASP A 84 -1.51 5.47 -11.79
CA ASP A 84 -0.53 5.29 -12.84
C ASP A 84 0.66 4.40 -12.41
N CYS A 85 0.97 4.34 -11.11
CA CYS A 85 2.18 3.64 -10.64
C CYS A 85 1.90 2.55 -9.59
N VAL A 86 0.95 2.76 -8.67
CA VAL A 86 0.72 1.84 -7.53
C VAL A 86 -0.36 0.82 -7.85
N TYR A 87 -1.37 1.21 -8.61
CA TYR A 87 -2.57 0.41 -8.88
C TYR A 87 -2.27 -0.95 -9.51
N PHE A 88 -1.26 -1.05 -10.36
CA PHE A 88 -0.87 -2.31 -11.01
C PHE A 88 -0.44 -3.38 -10.00
N SER A 89 0.20 -2.98 -8.90
CA SER A 89 0.60 -3.89 -7.82
C SER A 89 -0.51 -4.07 -6.79
N PHE A 90 -1.34 -3.03 -6.59
CA PHE A 90 -2.28 -2.92 -5.49
C PHE A 90 -3.63 -2.35 -5.95
N PRO A 91 -4.45 -3.14 -6.66
CA PRO A 91 -5.70 -2.68 -7.28
C PRO A 91 -6.87 -2.61 -6.30
N PHE A 92 -6.64 -2.11 -5.09
CA PHE A 92 -7.65 -2.07 -4.02
C PHE A 92 -8.78 -1.08 -4.29
N VAL A 93 -8.52 -0.01 -5.06
CA VAL A 93 -9.48 1.06 -5.34
C VAL A 93 -9.64 1.24 -6.84
N ASN A 94 -10.84 1.00 -7.37
CA ASN A 94 -11.14 1.23 -8.78
C ASN A 94 -11.25 2.74 -9.09
N LYS A 95 -10.69 3.19 -10.22
CA LYS A 95 -10.63 4.62 -10.61
C LYS A 95 -11.99 5.26 -10.82
N ASP A 96 -12.93 4.58 -11.47
CA ASP A 96 -14.26 5.12 -11.72
C ASP A 96 -15.07 5.20 -10.42
N ARG A 97 -14.98 4.17 -9.58
CA ARG A 97 -15.60 4.18 -8.23
C ARG A 97 -15.02 5.29 -7.36
N PHE A 98 -13.71 5.49 -7.40
CA PHE A 98 -13.04 6.56 -6.67
C PHE A 98 -13.52 7.94 -7.12
N ALA A 99 -13.64 8.19 -8.42
CA ALA A 99 -14.11 9.47 -8.94
C ALA A 99 -15.55 9.79 -8.51
N ALA A 100 -16.43 8.78 -8.52
CA ALA A 100 -17.80 8.92 -8.06
C ALA A 100 -17.89 9.20 -6.55
N GLU A 101 -17.09 8.51 -5.75
CA GLU A 101 -17.12 8.61 -4.28
C GLU A 101 -16.42 9.87 -3.76
N SER A 102 -15.31 10.28 -4.38
CA SER A 102 -14.56 11.50 -4.01
C SER A 102 -15.28 12.80 -4.38
N SER A 103 -16.15 12.77 -5.41
CA SER A 103 -16.95 13.92 -5.83
C SER A 103 -18.29 14.01 -5.10
N SER A 104 -18.67 12.96 -4.39
CA SER A 104 -19.86 12.95 -3.55
C SER A 104 -19.60 13.79 -2.30
N ASP A 105 -20.65 14.37 -1.69
CA ASP A 105 -20.58 14.90 -0.31
C ASP A 105 -20.49 13.75 0.71
N GLY A 106 -19.69 12.74 0.36
CA GLY A 106 -19.46 11.56 1.18
C GLY A 106 -18.85 12.02 2.49
N GLY A 107 -19.41 11.53 3.58
CA GLY A 107 -18.97 11.86 4.92
C GLY A 107 -17.55 11.40 5.20
N SER A 108 -17.27 11.13 6.47
CA SER A 108 -15.95 10.76 6.96
C SER A 108 -15.27 9.64 6.13
N ALA A 109 -16.02 8.64 5.64
CA ALA A 109 -15.51 7.60 4.75
C ALA A 109 -14.88 8.10 3.43
N ALA A 110 -15.57 8.96 2.69
CA ALA A 110 -15.08 9.43 1.39
C ALA A 110 -13.84 10.32 1.56
N ARG A 111 -13.82 11.14 2.62
CA ARG A 111 -12.62 11.93 2.97
C ARG A 111 -11.45 11.03 3.35
N ALA A 112 -11.68 10.00 4.16
CA ALA A 112 -10.65 9.02 4.50
C ALA A 112 -10.06 8.37 3.24
N LEU A 113 -10.92 7.96 2.30
CA LEU A 113 -10.52 7.38 1.02
C LEU A 113 -9.67 8.36 0.19
N VAL A 114 -10.09 9.62 0.05
CA VAL A 114 -9.36 10.66 -0.70
C VAL A 114 -7.94 10.83 -0.18
N TYR A 115 -7.76 10.89 1.14
CA TYR A 115 -6.43 11.02 1.74
C TYR A 115 -5.63 9.71 1.68
N ALA A 116 -6.27 8.55 1.86
CA ALA A 116 -5.59 7.25 1.77
C ALA A 116 -5.01 6.99 0.38
N VAL A 117 -5.75 7.33 -0.69
CA VAL A 117 -5.25 7.24 -2.07
C VAL A 117 -4.08 8.20 -2.28
N ALA A 118 -4.13 9.40 -1.70
CA ALA A 118 -3.02 10.34 -1.76
C ALA A 118 -1.76 9.86 -1.01
N VAL A 119 -1.91 9.18 0.14
CA VAL A 119 -0.80 8.52 0.85
C VAL A 119 -0.11 7.52 -0.06
N ALA A 120 -0.88 6.67 -0.74
CA ALA A 120 -0.33 5.71 -1.68
C ALA A 120 0.35 6.42 -2.86
N GLY A 121 -0.21 7.52 -3.37
CA GLY A 121 0.40 8.36 -4.38
C GLY A 121 1.75 8.99 -3.96
N CYS A 122 1.91 9.35 -2.69
CA CYS A 122 3.17 9.91 -2.18
C CYS A 122 4.35 8.91 -2.26
N THR A 123 4.08 7.60 -2.35
CA THR A 123 5.15 6.59 -2.49
C THR A 123 5.93 6.72 -3.79
N HIS A 124 5.40 7.44 -4.79
CA HIS A 124 6.09 7.70 -6.05
C HIS A 124 7.39 8.50 -5.88
N SER A 125 7.48 9.36 -4.86
CA SER A 125 8.61 10.27 -4.70
C SER A 125 8.96 10.51 -3.22
N PRO A 126 10.24 10.32 -2.82
CA PRO A 126 10.66 10.56 -1.44
C PRO A 126 10.59 12.03 -1.03
N LYS A 127 10.40 12.96 -1.98
CA LYS A 127 10.23 14.39 -1.70
C LYS A 127 8.86 14.73 -1.13
N ASP A 128 7.90 13.81 -1.24
CA ASP A 128 6.54 14.00 -0.77
C ASP A 128 6.33 13.41 0.64
N PHE A 129 7.40 13.17 1.39
CA PHE A 129 7.35 12.60 2.74
C PHE A 129 6.49 13.43 3.71
N ASP A 130 6.61 14.76 3.69
CA ASP A 130 5.79 15.64 4.53
C ASP A 130 4.30 15.54 4.17
N LYS A 131 4.00 15.44 2.86
CA LYS A 131 2.64 15.24 2.35
C LYS A 131 2.11 13.85 2.72
N GLN A 132 2.96 12.84 2.71
CA GLN A 132 2.60 11.49 3.12
C GLN A 132 2.16 11.47 4.59
N ILE A 133 2.93 12.10 5.48
CA ILE A 133 2.58 12.21 6.91
C ILE A 133 1.26 12.96 7.08
N PHE A 134 1.11 14.10 6.41
CA PHE A 134 -0.10 14.91 6.47
C PHE A 134 -1.34 14.14 6.00
N CYS A 135 -1.28 13.52 4.81
CA CYS A 135 -2.37 12.71 4.26
C CYS A 135 -2.66 11.50 5.15
N TYR A 136 -1.65 10.86 5.73
CA TYR A 136 -1.85 9.69 6.60
C TYR A 136 -2.63 10.07 7.86
N ASN A 137 -2.25 11.16 8.53
CA ASN A 137 -2.93 11.62 9.73
C ASN A 137 -4.39 11.97 9.42
N LEU A 138 -4.66 12.69 8.33
CA LEU A 138 -6.03 13.02 7.93
C LEU A 138 -6.85 11.78 7.53
N ALA A 139 -6.26 10.85 6.79
CA ALA A 139 -6.93 9.61 6.41
C ALA A 139 -7.37 8.83 7.66
N ARG A 140 -6.46 8.72 8.64
CA ARG A 140 -6.73 8.07 9.92
C ARG A 140 -7.82 8.78 10.70
N ASP A 141 -7.73 10.10 10.87
CA ASP A 141 -8.71 10.89 11.63
C ASP A 141 -10.13 10.76 11.04
N PHE A 142 -10.23 10.77 9.71
CA PHE A 142 -11.51 10.57 9.02
C PHE A 142 -12.00 9.13 9.10
N ALA A 143 -11.12 8.13 9.06
CA ALA A 143 -11.51 6.74 9.28
C ALA A 143 -12.06 6.54 10.70
N GLU A 144 -11.37 7.05 11.73
CA GLU A 144 -11.82 6.98 13.12
C GLU A 144 -13.14 7.74 13.35
N LYS A 145 -13.36 8.86 12.66
CA LYS A 145 -14.66 9.55 12.68
C LYS A 145 -15.76 8.70 12.05
N CYS A 146 -15.48 8.05 10.93
CA CYS A 146 -16.44 7.18 10.25
C CYS A 146 -16.92 6.02 11.15
N GLU A 147 -16.03 5.43 11.94
CA GLU A 147 -16.38 4.37 12.88
C GLU A 147 -17.28 4.88 14.02
N ARG A 148 -17.06 6.11 14.48
CA ARG A 148 -17.87 6.75 15.54
C ARG A 148 -19.23 7.22 15.06
N ASP A 149 -19.33 7.67 13.81
CA ASP A 149 -20.58 8.16 13.20
C ASP A 149 -21.52 7.00 12.80
N GLY A 150 -21.01 5.77 12.70
CA GLY A 150 -21.76 4.57 12.35
C GLY A 150 -22.44 3.84 13.52
N ASN A 151 -22.43 4.43 14.72
CA ASN A 151 -22.97 3.88 15.97
C ASN A 151 -24.02 4.81 16.60
#